data_AF-A0A3D5KTI0-F1
#
_entry.id   AF-A0A3D5KTI0-F1
#
_cell.length_a   1.000
_cell.length_b   1.000
_cell.length_c   1.000
_cell.angle_alpha   90.00
_cell.angle_beta   90.00
_cell.angle_gamma   90.00
#
_symmetry.space_group_name_H-M   'P 1'
#
loop_
_entity.id
_entity.type
_entity.pdbx_description
1 polymer ?
#
loop_
_entity_poly.entity_id
_entity_poly.type
_entity_poly.pdbx_seq_one_letter_code
_entity_poly.pdbx_strand_id
1 'polypeptide(L)'
;MKANNLNHNYQMGLLYFTHLLVTVDGYIDDLEKAAIKNLLKEEQISEQVYGEFLKAVATKKEHEVYDLGVKFLSSCTEEEKLSALVHLYRLSEADNNVHVKEVRL
;
A
#
# COMPACT_ATOMS: atom_id res chain seq x y z
N MET A 1 14.45 13.50 -17.34
CA MET A 1 13.24 12.65 -17.41
C MET A 1 13.69 11.20 -17.33
N LYS A 2 13.51 10.55 -16.17
CA LYS A 2 13.67 9.10 -16.06
C LYS A 2 12.29 8.52 -15.82
N ALA A 3 11.82 7.70 -16.74
CA ALA A 3 10.78 6.73 -16.42
C ALA A 3 11.44 5.75 -15.44
N ASN A 4 11.22 5.94 -14.13
CA ASN A 4 11.56 4.92 -13.16
C ASN A 4 10.56 3.79 -13.41
N ASN A 5 11.01 2.73 -14.07
CA ASN A 5 10.31 1.46 -13.99
C ASN A 5 10.40 1.05 -12.51
N LEU A 6 9.37 1.39 -11.75
CA LEU A 6 9.35 1.15 -10.31
C LEU A 6 9.44 -0.35 -10.06
N ASN A 7 10.24 -0.71 -9.05
CA ASN A 7 10.50 -2.09 -8.69
C ASN A 7 9.19 -2.78 -8.29
N HIS A 8 8.90 -3.96 -8.86
CA HIS A 8 7.70 -4.74 -8.54
C HIS A 8 7.54 -4.96 -7.03
N ASN A 9 8.65 -5.21 -6.32
CA ASN A 9 8.62 -5.39 -4.87
C ASN A 9 8.17 -4.11 -4.14
N TYR A 10 8.61 -2.94 -4.61
CA TYR A 10 8.18 -1.67 -4.03
C TYR A 10 6.68 -1.45 -4.25
N GLN A 11 6.21 -1.63 -5.49
CA GLN A 11 4.80 -1.44 -5.84
C GLN A 11 3.89 -2.40 -5.07
N MET A 12 4.26 -3.69 -5.01
CA MET A 12 3.51 -4.67 -4.24
C MET A 12 3.51 -4.32 -2.76
N GLY A 13 4.68 -4.09 -2.16
CA GLY A 13 4.80 -3.75 -0.74
C GLY A 13 3.97 -2.54 -0.34
N LEU A 14 3.99 -1.50 -1.17
CA LEU A 14 3.18 -0.29 -0.97
C LEU A 14 1.68 -0.60 -1.03
N LEU A 15 1.21 -1.37 -2.02
CA LEU A 15 -0.19 -1.77 -2.12
C LEU A 15 -0.68 -2.60 -0.92
N TYR A 16 0.13 -3.55 -0.43
CA TYR A 16 -0.22 -4.35 0.75
C TYR A 16 -0.43 -3.48 1.99
N PHE A 17 0.46 -2.52 2.25
CA PHE A 17 0.31 -1.64 3.40
C PHE A 17 -0.79 -0.59 3.21
N THR A 18 -0.95 -0.04 2.01
CA THR A 18 -2.09 0.83 1.70
C THR A 18 -3.41 0.12 1.96
N HIS A 19 -3.54 -1.15 1.55
CA HIS A 19 -4.74 -1.94 1.81
C HIS A 19 -5.01 -2.11 3.31
N LEU A 20 -3.98 -2.41 4.10
CA LEU A 20 -4.13 -2.53 5.56
C LEU A 20 -4.59 -1.23 6.22
N LEU A 21 -4.11 -0.08 5.72
CA LEU A 21 -4.50 1.23 6.26
C LEU A 21 -5.94 1.60 5.93
N VAL A 22 -6.49 1.11 4.81
CA VAL A 22 -7.81 1.49 4.28
C VAL A 22 -8.87 0.38 4.36
N THR A 23 -8.64 -0.65 5.17
CA THR A 23 -9.62 -1.75 5.37
C THR A 23 -9.88 -2.05 6.84
N VAL A 24 -9.55 -1.11 7.74
CA VAL A 24 -9.52 -1.31 9.20
C VAL A 24 -10.89 -1.67 9.81
N ASP A 25 -12.00 -1.30 9.15
CA ASP A 25 -13.37 -1.60 9.61
C ASP A 25 -14.12 -2.62 8.71
N GLY A 26 -13.45 -3.18 7.70
CA GLY A 26 -14.03 -4.11 6.72
C GLY A 26 -14.89 -3.46 5.64
N TYR A 27 -15.00 -2.12 5.61
CA TYR A 27 -15.64 -1.36 4.55
C TYR A 27 -14.61 -0.51 3.83
N ILE A 28 -14.66 -0.50 2.49
CA ILE A 28 -13.88 0.44 1.69
C ILE A 28 -14.80 1.58 1.26
N ASP A 29 -14.62 2.74 1.86
CA ASP A 29 -15.36 3.95 1.53
C ASP A 29 -14.84 4.61 0.23
N ASP A 30 -15.49 5.68 -0.22
CA ASP A 30 -15.12 6.35 -1.47
C ASP A 30 -13.84 7.19 -1.37
N LEU A 31 -13.44 7.63 -0.16
CA LEU A 31 -12.17 8.31 0.09
C LEU A 31 -11.01 7.32 -0.02
N GLU A 32 -11.18 6.12 0.53
CA GLU A 32 -10.20 5.03 0.47
C GLU A 32 -9.97 4.55 -0.97
N LYS A 33 -11.05 4.41 -1.75
CA LYS A 33 -10.93 4.14 -3.20
C LYS A 33 -10.21 5.26 -3.94
N ALA A 34 -10.48 6.52 -3.58
CA ALA A 34 -9.81 7.66 -4.20
C ALA A 34 -8.31 7.67 -3.86
N ALA A 35 -7.95 7.32 -2.63
CA ALA A 35 -6.57 7.26 -2.18
C ALA A 35 -5.77 6.16 -2.91
N ILE A 36 -6.33 4.95 -3.04
CA ILE A 36 -5.72 3.88 -3.85
C ILE A 36 -5.57 4.35 -5.30
N LYS A 37 -6.59 4.97 -5.89
CA LYS A 37 -6.53 5.45 -7.28
C LYS A 37 -5.44 6.50 -7.48
N ASN A 38 -5.28 7.42 -6.54
CA ASN A 38 -4.23 8.44 -6.59
C ASN A 38 -2.84 7.79 -6.49
N LEU A 39 -2.66 6.85 -5.55
CA LEU A 39 -1.42 6.08 -5.40
C LEU A 39 -1.03 5.35 -6.69
N LEU A 40 -1.98 4.64 -7.32
CA LEU A 40 -1.75 3.92 -8.58
C LEU A 40 -1.24 4.87 -9.67
N LYS A 41 -1.76 6.10 -9.72
CA LYS A 41 -1.36 7.12 -10.70
C LYS A 41 0.00 7.73 -10.38
N GLU A 42 0.24 8.08 -9.12
CA GLU A 42 1.50 8.68 -8.65
C GLU A 42 2.68 7.74 -8.90
N GLU A 43 2.52 6.48 -8.49
CA GLU A 43 3.56 5.45 -8.57
C GLU A 43 3.50 4.64 -9.89
N GLN A 44 2.76 5.13 -10.88
CA GLN A 44 2.64 4.53 -12.23
C GLN A 44 2.41 3.01 -12.18
N ILE A 45 1.61 2.55 -11.22
CA ILE A 45 1.33 1.15 -11.02
C ILE A 45 0.39 0.70 -12.12
N SER A 46 0.84 -0.27 -12.92
CA SER A 46 0.06 -0.80 -14.02
C SER A 46 -1.17 -1.57 -13.52
N GLU A 47 -2.20 -1.64 -14.35
CA GLU A 47 -3.38 -2.49 -14.07
C GLU A 47 -3.01 -3.96 -13.88
N GLN A 48 -1.93 -4.42 -14.52
CA GLN A 48 -1.43 -5.78 -14.34
C GLN A 48 -0.93 -6.01 -12.90
N VAL A 49 -0.07 -5.12 -12.39
CA VAL A 49 0.46 -5.23 -11.01
C VAL A 49 -0.67 -5.07 -9.99
N TYR A 50 -1.57 -4.12 -10.22
CA TYR A 50 -2.73 -3.95 -9.35
C TYR A 50 -3.67 -5.17 -9.37
N GLY A 51 -3.88 -5.77 -10.54
CA GLY A 51 -4.67 -7.00 -10.70
C GLY A 51 -4.02 -8.22 -10.03
N GLU A 52 -2.69 -8.33 -10.04
CA GLU A 52 -1.95 -9.34 -9.28
C GLU A 52 -2.18 -9.17 -7.78
N PHE A 53 -2.03 -7.93 -7.30
CA PHE A 53 -2.29 -7.57 -5.91
C PHE A 53 -3.71 -7.93 -5.47
N LEU A 54 -4.74 -7.53 -6.23
CA LEU A 54 -6.15 -7.83 -5.90
C LEU A 54 -6.42 -9.33 -5.79
N LYS A 55 -5.86 -10.14 -6.71
CA LYS A 55 -5.98 -11.61 -6.65
C LYS A 55 -5.30 -12.19 -5.42
N ALA A 56 -4.17 -11.61 -5.02
CA ALA A 56 -3.42 -12.09 -3.85
C ALA A 56 -4.20 -11.83 -2.56
N VAL A 57 -4.67 -10.59 -2.32
CA VAL A 57 -5.34 -10.23 -1.06
C VAL A 57 -6.72 -10.84 -0.89
N ALA A 58 -7.44 -11.13 -1.98
CA ALA A 58 -8.79 -11.72 -1.93
C ALA A 58 -8.89 -13.06 -1.16
N THR A 59 -7.76 -13.75 -0.96
CA THR A 59 -7.69 -15.07 -0.29
C THR A 59 -6.83 -15.05 0.97
N LYS A 60 -6.44 -13.89 1.47
CA LYS A 60 -5.46 -13.74 2.55
C LYS A 60 -6.11 -13.11 3.76
N LYS A 61 -5.69 -13.55 4.95
CA LYS A 61 -6.01 -12.89 6.21
C LYS A 61 -5.10 -11.68 6.40
N GLU A 62 -5.54 -10.74 7.23
CA GLU A 62 -4.81 -9.49 7.53
C GLU A 62 -3.34 -9.70 7.90
N HIS A 63 -3.02 -10.68 8.77
CA HIS A 63 -1.62 -10.98 9.12
C HIS A 63 -0.80 -11.48 7.92
N GLU A 64 -1.39 -12.26 7.00
CA GLU A 64 -0.69 -12.72 5.80
C GLU A 64 -0.46 -11.55 4.81
N VAL A 65 -1.39 -10.61 4.74
CA VAL A 65 -1.25 -9.37 3.98
C VAL A 65 -0.10 -8.54 4.55
N TYR A 66 -0.03 -8.41 5.88
CA TYR A 66 1.08 -7.74 6.58
C TYR A 66 2.43 -8.40 6.27
N ASP A 67 2.53 -9.72 6.45
CA ASP A 67 3.77 -10.47 6.24
C ASP A 67 4.26 -10.35 4.79
N LEU A 68 3.35 -10.37 3.82
CA LEU A 68 3.68 -10.17 2.40
C LEU A 68 4.16 -8.73 2.14
N GLY A 69 3.50 -7.73 2.71
CA GLY A 69 3.95 -6.33 2.63
C GLY A 69 5.37 -6.15 3.15
N VAL A 70 5.66 -6.70 4.35
CA VAL A 70 7.01 -6.70 4.94
C VAL A 70 8.01 -7.40 4.03
N LYS A 71 7.67 -8.58 3.50
CA LYS A 71 8.56 -9.35 2.63
C LYS A 71 8.94 -8.58 1.36
N PHE A 72 7.94 -7.96 0.71
CA PHE A 72 8.15 -7.17 -0.49
C PHE A 72 9.03 -5.94 -0.19
N LEU A 73 8.69 -5.13 0.81
CA LEU A 73 9.49 -3.95 1.17
C LEU A 73 10.88 -4.32 1.69
N SER A 74 11.06 -5.45 2.36
CA SER A 74 12.38 -5.90 2.84
C SER A 74 13.38 -6.10 1.69
N SER A 75 12.88 -6.41 0.49
CA SER A 75 13.67 -6.61 -0.73
C SER A 75 13.94 -5.31 -1.50
N CYS A 76 13.46 -4.17 -0.99
CA CYS A 76 13.66 -2.85 -1.57
C CYS A 76 14.90 -2.14 -1.00
N THR A 77 15.36 -1.14 -1.74
CA THR A 77 16.41 -0.22 -1.28
C THR A 77 15.90 0.66 -0.13
N GLU A 78 16.82 1.31 0.59
CA GLU A 78 16.44 2.27 1.64
C GLU A 78 15.66 3.46 1.08
N GLU A 79 16.02 3.94 -0.12
CA GLU A 79 15.31 5.03 -0.81
C GLU A 79 13.86 4.63 -1.14
N GLU A 80 13.67 3.41 -1.67
CA GLU A 80 12.34 2.85 -1.95
C GLU A 80 11.52 2.69 -0.66
N LYS A 81 12.13 2.18 0.43
CA LYS A 81 11.46 2.06 1.73
C LYS A 81 11.05 3.42 2.28
N LEU A 82 11.90 4.44 2.17
CA LEU A 82 11.60 5.79 2.60
C LEU A 82 10.47 6.41 1.76
N SER A 83 10.48 6.19 0.45
CA SER A 83 9.38 6.62 -0.43
C SER A 83 8.06 5.98 -0.01
N ALA A 84 8.04 4.66 0.21
CA ALA A 84 6.87 3.94 0.68
C ALA A 84 6.36 4.49 2.02
N LEU A 85 7.26 4.76 2.97
CA LEU A 85 6.93 5.37 4.25
C LEU A 85 6.24 6.74 4.06
N VAL A 86 6.74 7.59 3.16
CA VAL A 86 6.14 8.91 2.88
C VAL A 86 4.72 8.77 2.32
N HIS A 87 4.48 7.82 1.41
CA HIS A 87 3.14 7.57 0.88
C HIS A 87 2.18 7.07 1.98
N LEU A 88 2.61 6.08 2.77
CA LEU A 88 1.81 5.52 3.86
C LEU A 88 1.51 6.55 4.94
N TYR A 89 2.48 7.41 5.28
CA TYR A 89 2.29 8.50 6.23
C TYR A 89 1.28 9.54 5.72
N ARG A 90 1.37 9.94 4.45
CA ARG A 90 0.40 10.87 3.86
C ARG A 90 -1.01 10.27 3.84
N LEU A 91 -1.11 8.98 3.56
CA LEU A 91 -2.38 8.27 3.58
C LEU A 91 -2.98 8.25 4.99
N SER A 92 -2.16 8.02 6.02
CA SER A 92 -2.65 8.05 7.41
C SER A 92 -3.07 9.44 7.90
N GLU A 93 -2.53 10.51 7.31
CA GLU A 93 -2.90 11.89 7.64
C GLU A 93 -4.12 12.40 6.85
N ALA A 94 -4.33 11.87 5.65
CA ALA A 94 -5.44 12.28 4.78
C ALA A 94 -6.81 11.88 5.32
N ASP A 95 -6.83 10.90 6.21
CA ASP A 95 -8.03 10.42 6.86
C ASP A 95 -8.02 10.86 8.34
N ASN A 96 -8.79 11.90 8.66
CA ASN A 96 -9.06 12.34 10.05
C ASN A 96 -9.73 11.23 10.89
N ASN A 97 -10.11 10.11 10.26
CA ASN A 97 -10.66 8.91 10.87
C ASN A 97 -9.78 7.68 10.67
N VAL A 98 -8.47 7.80 10.33
CA VAL A 98 -7.57 6.66 10.52
C VAL A 98 -7.68 6.33 11.98
N HIS A 99 -8.47 5.30 12.27
CA HIS A 99 -8.68 4.81 13.60
C HIS A 99 -7.31 4.36 14.01
N VAL A 100 -6.65 5.21 14.78
CA VAL A 100 -5.37 4.97 15.44
C VAL A 100 -5.62 3.82 16.40
N LYS A 101 -5.78 2.61 15.87
CA LYS A 101 -5.37 1.40 16.55
C LYS A 101 -3.85 1.43 16.45
N GLU A 102 -3.32 2.20 17.40
CA GLU A 102 -1.96 2.21 17.89
C GLU A 102 -1.11 1.13 17.22
N VAL A 103 -0.15 1.56 16.40
CA VAL A 103 1.06 0.77 16.17
C VAL A 103 1.69 0.58 17.55
N ARG A 104 1.34 -0.51 18.22
CA ARG A 104 1.94 -0.87 19.50
C ARG A 104 3.33 -1.41 19.23
N LEU A 105 4.33 -0.61 19.57
CA LEU A 105 5.69 -1.06 19.81
C LEU A 105 5.74 -1.98 21.03
#